data_AF-A0A3P7LZA8-F1
#
_entry.id   AF-A0A3P7LZA8-F1
#
_cell.length_a   1.000
_cell.length_b   1.000
_cell.length_c   1.000
_cell.angle_alpha   90.00
_cell.angle_beta   90.00
_cell.angle_gamma   90.00
#
_symmetry.space_group_name_H-M   'P 1'
#
loop_
_entity.id
_entity.type
_entity.pdbx_description
1 polymer ?
#
loop_
_entity_poly.entity_id
_entity_poly.type
_entity_poly.pdbx_seq_one_letter_code
_entity_poly.pdbx_strand_id
1 'polypeptide(L)'
;MLLEYKPSWEVESTPVAAANSDSLNFVSSTPFQNMVSLTWENGVNFSVWHLLLVLICPFLLFSEKFQVTTPLYVKLDEMRASVPEQLLAKDQQPMAPKPINLDSFFTKFKIFYQSPRTKFAFNFVSFFFIYLNCMKIPFAYFRRQIANRMTIFGNSSLCSAPH
;
A
#
# COMPACT_ATOMS: atom_id res chain seq x y z
N MET A 1 -40.73 -20.92 1.07
CA MET A 1 -39.51 -20.09 1.06
C MET A 1 -38.50 -20.80 0.17
N LEU A 2 -38.41 -20.39 -1.09
CA LEU A 2 -37.39 -20.87 -2.03
C LEU A 2 -36.09 -20.14 -1.67
N LEU A 3 -35.10 -20.88 -1.16
CA LEU A 3 -33.75 -20.36 -0.98
C LEU A 3 -33.20 -20.07 -2.37
N GLU A 4 -33.09 -18.79 -2.68
CA GLU A 4 -32.48 -18.28 -3.90
C GLU A 4 -31.01 -18.71 -3.90
N TYR A 5 -30.70 -19.79 -4.63
CA TYR A 5 -29.32 -20.24 -4.82
C TYR A 5 -28.63 -19.24 -5.74
N LYS A 6 -27.92 -18.29 -5.14
CA LYS A 6 -27.00 -17.42 -5.86
C LYS A 6 -25.71 -18.19 -6.13
N PRO A 7 -25.34 -18.41 -7.39
CA PRO A 7 -24.15 -19.16 -7.72
C PRO A 7 -22.88 -18.37 -7.35
N SER A 8 -21.87 -19.09 -6.86
CA SER A 8 -20.66 -18.57 -6.19
C SER A 8 -19.73 -17.69 -7.04
N TRP A 9 -20.02 -17.50 -8.33
CA TRP A 9 -19.24 -16.66 -9.23
C TRP A 9 -19.62 -15.17 -9.15
N GLU A 10 -20.73 -14.81 -8.49
CA GLU A 10 -21.15 -13.40 -8.33
C GLU A 10 -20.40 -12.65 -7.22
N VAL A 11 -19.70 -13.37 -6.34
CA VAL A 11 -18.85 -12.75 -5.33
C VAL A 11 -17.45 -12.69 -5.90
N GLU A 12 -16.75 -11.57 -5.71
CA GLU A 12 -15.31 -11.29 -5.93
C GLU A 12 -14.37 -12.28 -5.19
N SER A 13 -14.70 -13.56 -5.18
CA SER A 13 -14.34 -14.56 -4.19
C SER A 13 -13.35 -15.58 -4.73
N THR A 14 -13.06 -15.62 -6.03
CA THR A 14 -12.12 -16.60 -6.57
C THR A 14 -10.68 -16.46 -6.03
N PRO A 15 -10.13 -15.27 -5.74
CA PRO A 15 -8.81 -15.17 -5.13
C PRO A 15 -8.85 -15.35 -3.60
N VAL A 16 -9.85 -14.73 -2.96
CA VAL A 16 -9.97 -14.69 -1.48
C VAL A 16 -10.39 -16.06 -0.94
N ALA A 17 -11.33 -16.74 -1.58
CA ALA A 17 -11.75 -18.08 -1.19
C ALA A 17 -10.66 -19.12 -1.48
N ALA A 18 -9.86 -18.95 -2.53
CA ALA A 18 -8.72 -19.83 -2.81
C ALA A 18 -7.54 -19.60 -1.85
N ALA A 19 -7.28 -18.33 -1.47
CA ALA A 19 -6.28 -18.02 -0.45
C ALA A 19 -6.69 -18.54 0.94
N ASN A 20 -8.00 -18.57 1.24
CA ASN A 20 -8.53 -19.04 2.52
C ASN A 20 -8.70 -20.57 2.61
N SER A 21 -8.59 -21.31 1.50
CA SER A 21 -8.89 -22.75 1.45
C SER A 21 -7.66 -23.66 1.58
N ASP A 22 -6.56 -23.20 2.18
CA ASP A 22 -5.27 -23.91 2.27
C ASP A 22 -4.78 -24.47 0.91
N SER A 23 -5.21 -23.86 -0.20
CA SER A 23 -4.89 -24.28 -1.55
C SER A 23 -3.53 -23.74 -1.99
N LEU A 24 -2.47 -24.12 -1.28
CA LEU A 24 -1.09 -23.65 -1.51
C LEU A 24 -0.63 -23.83 -2.96
N ASN A 25 -1.08 -24.90 -3.64
CA ASN A 25 -0.79 -25.15 -5.05
C ASN A 25 -1.41 -24.12 -6.01
N PHE A 26 -2.59 -23.60 -5.67
CA PHE A 26 -3.23 -22.55 -6.47
C PHE A 26 -2.59 -21.19 -6.19
N VAL A 27 -2.35 -20.88 -4.92
CA VAL A 27 -1.70 -19.62 -4.50
C VAL A 27 -0.28 -19.53 -5.06
N SER A 28 0.47 -20.63 -5.11
CA SER A 28 1.82 -20.66 -5.71
C SER A 28 1.83 -20.70 -7.23
N SER A 29 0.68 -20.87 -7.88
CA SER A 29 0.60 -20.96 -9.33
C SER A 29 1.05 -19.65 -9.98
N THR A 30 1.79 -19.75 -11.10
CA THR A 30 2.27 -18.59 -11.87
C THR A 30 1.15 -17.62 -12.27
N PRO A 31 -0.04 -18.07 -12.72
CA PRO A 31 -1.13 -17.16 -13.06
C PRO A 31 -1.63 -16.35 -11.85
N PHE A 32 -1.73 -16.98 -10.68
CA PHE A 32 -2.15 -16.32 -9.45
C PHE A 32 -1.11 -15.29 -8.99
N GLN A 33 0.17 -15.67 -8.97
CA GLN A 33 1.25 -14.76 -8.59
C GLN A 33 1.35 -13.56 -9.55
N ASN A 34 1.16 -13.78 -10.86
CA ASN A 34 1.11 -12.70 -11.84
C ASN A 34 -0.09 -11.77 -11.60
N MET A 35 -1.27 -12.31 -11.32
CA MET A 35 -2.45 -11.52 -10.98
C MET A 35 -2.21 -10.67 -9.72
N VAL A 36 -1.63 -11.26 -8.66
CA VAL A 36 -1.29 -10.55 -7.44
C VAL A 36 -0.25 -9.46 -7.71
N SER A 37 0.80 -9.76 -8.49
CA SER A 37 1.84 -8.78 -8.85
C SER A 37 1.26 -7.59 -9.62
N LEU A 38 0.40 -7.85 -10.62
CA LEU A 38 -0.23 -6.78 -11.38
C LEU A 38 -1.19 -5.94 -10.53
N THR A 39 -1.94 -6.59 -9.64
CA THR A 39 -2.82 -5.91 -8.67
C THR A 39 -2.02 -5.08 -7.68
N TRP A 40 -0.84 -5.56 -7.28
CA TRP A 40 0.06 -4.88 -6.37
C TRP A 40 0.68 -3.63 -7.02
N GLU A 41 1.17 -3.74 -8.25
CA GLU A 41 1.75 -2.62 -9.00
C GLU A 41 0.70 -1.55 -9.34
N ASN A 42 -0.47 -1.95 -9.82
CA ASN A 42 -1.61 -1.09 -10.16
C ASN A 42 -1.22 0.23 -10.86
N GLY A 43 -0.43 0.14 -11.94
CA GLY A 43 0.02 1.31 -12.71
C GLY A 43 1.30 1.98 -12.18
N VAL A 44 1.84 1.55 -11.04
CA VAL A 44 3.09 2.07 -10.44
C VAL A 44 4.15 0.97 -10.41
N ASN A 45 4.97 0.91 -11.47
CA ASN A 45 6.10 -0.03 -11.55
C ASN A 45 7.43 0.68 -11.25
N PHE A 46 7.52 1.25 -10.05
CA PHE A 46 8.77 1.87 -9.57
C PHE A 46 9.56 0.89 -8.73
N SER A 47 10.88 1.02 -8.73
CA SER A 47 11.69 0.39 -7.69
C SER A 47 11.38 1.06 -6.33
N VAL A 48 11.63 0.35 -5.23
CA VAL A 48 11.35 0.87 -3.88
C VAL A 48 12.04 2.22 -3.63
N TRP A 49 13.27 2.39 -4.12
CA TRP A 49 14.00 3.66 -4.01
C TRP A 49 13.32 4.79 -4.77
N HIS A 50 12.89 4.54 -6.00
CA HIS A 50 12.16 5.52 -6.81
C HIS A 50 10.81 5.88 -6.16
N LEU A 51 10.11 4.91 -5.57
CA LEU A 51 8.88 5.14 -4.83
C LEU A 51 9.10 6.06 -3.62
N LEU A 52 10.16 5.83 -2.84
CA LEU A 52 10.54 6.69 -1.71
C LEU A 52 10.92 8.10 -2.15
N LEU A 53 11.66 8.24 -3.24
CA LEU A 53 12.03 9.55 -3.80
C LEU A 53 10.79 10.35 -4.22
N VAL A 54 9.84 9.69 -4.90
CA VAL A 54 8.57 10.33 -5.29
C VAL A 54 7.73 10.71 -4.07
N LEU A 55 7.72 9.88 -3.01
CA LEU A 55 7.03 10.21 -1.77
C LEU A 55 7.58 11.47 -1.09
N ILE A 56 8.89 11.70 -1.18
CA ILE A 56 9.54 12.92 -0.66
C ILE A 56 9.27 14.11 -1.60
N CYS A 57 9.40 13.90 -2.91
CA CYS A 57 9.24 14.94 -3.93
C CYS A 57 8.24 14.48 -5.00
N PRO A 58 6.95 14.80 -4.86
CA PRO A 58 5.91 14.27 -5.74
C PRO A 58 5.95 14.90 -7.15
N PHE A 59 6.68 16.00 -7.34
CA PHE A 59 6.97 16.58 -8.66
C PHE A 59 7.79 15.65 -9.57
N LEU A 60 8.50 14.67 -9.00
CA LEU A 60 9.26 13.69 -9.78
C LEU A 60 8.36 12.81 -10.65
N LEU A 61 7.05 12.68 -10.35
CA LEU A 61 6.07 11.96 -11.18
C LEU A 61 5.91 12.53 -12.60
N PHE A 62 6.38 13.75 -12.85
CA PHE A 62 6.34 14.37 -14.17
C PHE A 62 7.61 14.14 -14.99
N SER A 63 8.67 13.66 -14.36
CA SER A 63 9.88 13.32 -15.10
C SER A 63 9.61 12.08 -15.94
N GLU A 64 10.17 12.05 -17.15
CA GLU A 64 10.15 10.89 -18.05
C GLU A 64 10.71 9.61 -17.39
N LYS A 65 11.50 9.76 -16.32
CA LYS A 65 12.06 8.66 -15.53
C LYS A 65 11.04 7.95 -14.64
N PHE A 66 9.90 8.57 -14.34
CA PHE A 66 8.87 8.05 -13.42
C PHE A 66 7.53 7.91 -14.13
N GLN A 67 7.47 6.97 -15.08
CA GLN A 67 6.25 6.74 -15.86
C GLN A 67 5.22 5.94 -15.06
N VAL A 68 4.02 6.51 -14.94
CA VAL A 68 2.84 5.81 -14.42
C VAL A 68 2.12 5.17 -15.61
N THR A 69 1.83 3.88 -15.51
CA THR A 69 1.13 3.12 -16.55
C THR A 69 -0.36 3.01 -16.23
N THR A 70 -1.14 2.65 -17.25
CA THR A 70 -2.58 2.43 -17.08
C THR A 70 -2.83 1.35 -16.03
N PRO A 71 -3.59 1.65 -14.96
CA PRO A 71 -3.83 0.70 -13.89
C PRO A 71 -4.71 -0.47 -14.37
N LEU A 72 -4.60 -1.61 -13.67
CA LEU A 72 -5.21 -2.89 -14.09
C LEU A 72 -6.73 -2.78 -14.25
N TYR A 73 -7.42 -2.06 -13.36
CA TYR A 73 -8.89 -1.93 -13.39
C TYR A 73 -9.40 -1.32 -14.71
N VAL A 74 -8.62 -0.42 -15.30
CA VAL A 74 -8.97 0.26 -16.56
C VAL A 74 -8.82 -0.68 -17.74
N LYS A 75 -7.74 -1.47 -17.73
CA LYS A 75 -7.54 -2.52 -18.74
C LYS A 75 -8.62 -3.59 -18.64
N LEU A 76 -9.04 -3.94 -17.43
CA LEU A 76 -10.15 -4.87 -17.19
C LEU A 76 -11.48 -4.28 -17.68
N ASP A 77 -11.74 -3.01 -17.44
CA ASP A 77 -12.94 -2.31 -17.94
C ASP A 77 -12.94 -2.23 -19.48
N GLU A 78 -11.79 -1.93 -20.10
CA GLU A 78 -11.62 -1.97 -21.56
C GLU A 78 -11.84 -3.37 -22.13
N MET A 79 -11.25 -4.41 -21.52
CA MET A 79 -11.46 -5.79 -21.92
C MET A 79 -12.92 -6.19 -21.78
N ARG A 80 -13.59 -5.80 -20.69
CA ARG A 80 -15.02 -6.06 -20.45
C ARG A 80 -15.90 -5.36 -21.48
N ALA A 81 -15.55 -4.13 -21.86
CA ALA A 81 -16.25 -3.38 -22.90
C ALA A 81 -16.02 -3.98 -24.31
N SER A 82 -14.93 -4.73 -24.52
CA SER A 82 -14.64 -5.44 -25.78
C SER A 82 -15.27 -6.84 -25.88
N VAL A 83 -15.91 -7.34 -24.82
CA VAL A 83 -16.61 -8.63 -24.85
C VAL A 83 -17.84 -8.50 -25.75
N PRO A 84 -18.03 -9.38 -26.75
CA PRO A 84 -19.21 -9.36 -27.62
C PRO A 84 -20.50 -9.39 -26.78
N GLU A 85 -21.47 -8.55 -27.12
CA GLU A 85 -22.77 -8.43 -26.42
C GLU A 85 -23.50 -9.79 -26.25
N GLN A 86 -23.17 -10.78 -27.09
CA GLN A 86 -23.72 -12.14 -27.05
C GLN A 86 -23.34 -12.95 -25.80
N LEU A 87 -22.27 -12.57 -25.08
CA LEU A 87 -21.83 -13.21 -23.82
C LEU A 87 -22.21 -12.40 -22.57
N LEU A 88 -22.80 -11.22 -22.75
CA LEU A 88 -23.21 -10.33 -21.67
C LEU A 88 -24.56 -10.81 -21.12
N ALA A 89 -24.60 -11.16 -19.83
CA ALA A 89 -25.88 -11.36 -19.15
C ALA A 89 -26.74 -10.10 -19.31
N LYS A 90 -28.04 -10.30 -19.55
CA LYS A 90 -29.06 -9.32 -19.97
C LYS A 90 -29.16 -8.03 -19.12
N ASP A 91 -28.46 -7.96 -17.99
CA ASP A 91 -28.54 -6.88 -17.00
C ASP A 91 -27.29 -5.99 -16.93
N GLN A 92 -26.24 -6.26 -17.71
CA GLN A 92 -24.97 -5.53 -17.61
C GLN A 92 -24.79 -4.59 -18.80
N GLN A 93 -25.34 -3.38 -18.74
CA GLN A 93 -25.05 -2.38 -19.78
C GLN A 93 -23.53 -2.11 -19.86
N PRO A 94 -22.93 -2.15 -21.06
CA PRO A 94 -21.52 -1.84 -21.24
C PRO A 94 -21.31 -0.35 -20.94
N MET A 95 -20.80 -0.04 -19.76
CA MET A 95 -20.35 1.30 -19.43
C MET A 95 -19.12 1.59 -20.28
N ALA A 96 -19.23 2.51 -21.23
CA ALA A 96 -18.12 2.92 -22.07
C ALA A 96 -16.91 3.29 -21.20
N PRO A 97 -15.72 2.70 -21.43
CA PRO A 97 -14.55 2.99 -20.63
C PRO A 97 -14.23 4.48 -20.77
N LYS A 98 -14.17 5.19 -19.63
CA LYS A 98 -13.78 6.61 -19.63
C LYS A 98 -12.30 6.68 -20.00
N PRO A 99 -11.93 7.37 -21.10
CA PRO A 99 -10.53 7.46 -21.49
C PRO A 99 -9.74 8.16 -20.36
N ILE A 100 -8.72 7.48 -19.86
CA ILE A 100 -7.85 8.04 -18.84
C ILE A 100 -6.75 8.83 -19.54
N ASN A 101 -6.79 10.15 -19.37
CA ASN A 101 -5.69 11.00 -19.77
C ASN A 101 -4.55 10.85 -18.76
N LEU A 102 -3.56 10.02 -19.12
CA LEU A 102 -2.35 9.76 -18.33
C LEU A 102 -1.41 10.97 -18.26
N ASP A 103 -1.55 11.96 -19.15
CA ASP A 103 -0.73 13.17 -19.13
C ASP A 103 -1.22 14.21 -18.11
N SER A 104 -2.46 14.07 -17.64
CA SER A 104 -3.02 14.95 -16.62
C SER A 104 -2.35 14.76 -15.26
N PHE A 105 -1.92 15.89 -14.67
CA PHE A 105 -1.35 15.99 -13.32
C PHE A 105 -2.18 15.24 -12.29
N PHE A 106 -3.47 15.56 -12.23
CA PHE A 106 -4.38 14.99 -11.25
C PHE A 106 -4.57 13.48 -11.43
N THR A 107 -4.52 13.00 -12.67
CA THR A 107 -4.62 11.58 -12.98
C THR A 107 -3.41 10.81 -12.47
N LYS A 108 -2.18 11.26 -12.80
CA LYS A 108 -0.95 10.61 -12.33
C LYS A 108 -0.87 10.56 -10.81
N PHE A 109 -1.20 11.66 -10.15
CA PHE A 109 -1.27 11.72 -8.69
C PHE A 109 -2.29 10.74 -8.13
N LYS A 110 -3.51 10.75 -8.69
CA LYS A 110 -4.58 9.85 -8.24
C LYS A 110 -4.14 8.39 -8.38
N ILE A 111 -3.61 7.98 -9.52
CA ILE A 111 -3.13 6.60 -9.74
C ILE A 111 -2.00 6.28 -8.76
N PHE A 112 -1.03 7.18 -8.60
CA PHE A 112 0.10 6.97 -7.72
C PHE A 112 -0.33 6.76 -6.26
N TYR A 113 -1.16 7.64 -5.69
CA TYR A 113 -1.61 7.53 -4.31
C TYR A 113 -2.70 6.46 -4.09
N GLN A 114 -3.39 6.02 -5.14
CA GLN A 114 -4.33 4.91 -5.05
C GLN A 114 -3.64 3.54 -5.13
N SER A 115 -2.44 3.45 -5.70
CA SER A 115 -1.68 2.19 -5.79
C SER A 115 -1.42 1.56 -4.41
N PRO A 116 -1.63 0.24 -4.24
CA PRO A 116 -1.33 -0.48 -3.00
C PRO A 116 0.11 -0.29 -2.52
N ARG A 117 1.07 -0.26 -3.45
CA ARG A 117 2.50 -0.06 -3.14
C ARG A 117 2.77 1.26 -2.46
N THR A 118 2.19 2.35 -2.98
CA THR A 118 2.36 3.68 -2.42
C THR A 118 1.75 3.78 -1.03
N LYS A 119 0.54 3.22 -0.83
CA LYS A 119 -0.11 3.16 0.48
C LYS A 119 0.71 2.38 1.49
N PHE A 120 1.24 1.22 1.07
CA PHE A 120 2.11 0.40 1.91
C PHE A 120 3.38 1.16 2.31
N ALA A 121 4.05 1.79 1.35
CA ALA A 121 5.25 2.58 1.63
C ALA A 121 4.97 3.78 2.53
N PHE A 122 3.84 4.47 2.33
CA PHE A 122 3.42 5.57 3.20
C PHE A 122 3.18 5.09 4.63
N ASN A 123 2.50 3.95 4.81
CA ASN A 123 2.28 3.35 6.12
C ASN A 123 3.58 2.90 6.78
N PHE A 124 4.49 2.27 6.01
CA PHE A 124 5.79 1.84 6.50
C PHE A 124 6.65 3.01 6.97
N VAL A 125 6.73 4.07 6.15
CA VAL A 125 7.45 5.30 6.48
C VAL A 125 6.84 5.98 7.70
N SER A 126 5.51 6.14 7.72
CA SER A 126 4.80 6.77 8.84
C SER A 126 5.01 5.98 10.14
N PHE A 127 4.89 4.65 10.09
CA PHE A 127 5.14 3.81 11.25
C PHE A 127 6.57 3.94 11.74
N PHE A 128 7.56 3.90 10.85
CA PHE A 128 8.96 4.04 11.21
C PHE A 128 9.26 5.40 11.87
N PHE A 129 8.80 6.50 11.28
CA PHE A 129 9.03 7.84 11.83
C PHE A 129 8.26 8.08 13.12
N ILE A 130 6.98 7.69 13.20
CA ILE A 130 6.18 7.87 14.41
C ILE A 130 6.73 7.00 15.53
N TYR A 131 6.97 5.71 15.28
CA TYR A 131 7.49 4.77 16.28
C TYR A 131 8.86 5.21 16.80
N LEU A 132 9.80 5.55 15.92
CA LEU A 132 11.14 5.95 16.35
C LEU A 132 11.14 7.28 17.09
N ASN A 133 10.34 8.27 16.66
CA ASN A 133 10.27 9.54 17.39
C ASN A 133 9.51 9.40 18.72
N CYS A 134 8.47 8.57 18.77
CA CYS A 134 7.77 8.23 20.01
C CYS A 134 8.67 7.47 20.99
N MET A 135 9.62 6.65 20.52
CA MET A 135 10.59 5.94 21.37
C MET A 135 11.76 6.84 21.83
N LYS A 136 12.08 7.91 21.10
CA LYS A 136 13.11 8.89 21.53
C LYS A 136 12.71 9.64 22.81
N ILE A 137 11.43 9.96 22.97
CA ILE A 137 10.90 10.70 24.14
C ILE A 137 11.11 9.94 25.46
N PRO A 138 10.68 8.67 25.62
CA PRO A 138 10.92 7.90 26.84
C PRO A 138 12.40 7.55 27.03
N PHE A 139 13.16 7.34 25.94
CA PHE A 139 14.61 7.11 26.06
C PHE A 139 15.36 8.36 26.56
N ALA A 140 15.00 9.55 26.07
CA ALA A 140 15.54 10.81 26.57
C ALA A 140 15.14 11.07 28.03
N TYR A 141 13.89 10.76 28.39
CA TYR A 141 13.41 10.84 29.78
C TYR A 141 14.18 9.88 30.71
N PHE A 142 14.35 8.63 30.29
CA PHE A 142 15.10 7.61 31.03
C PHE A 142 16.58 8.01 31.21
N ARG A 143 17.23 8.48 30.14
CA ARG A 143 18.61 9.00 30.20
C ARG A 143 18.74 10.16 31.18
N ARG A 144 17.76 11.08 31.20
CA ARG A 144 17.72 12.22 32.12
C ARG A 144 17.51 11.78 33.57
N GLN A 145 16.68 10.78 33.83
CA GLN A 145 16.53 10.21 35.18
C GLN A 145 17.82 9.55 35.68
N ILE A 146 18.54 8.79 34.84
CA ILE A 146 19.83 8.20 35.22
C ILE A 146 20.85 9.29 35.54
N ALA A 147 20.97 10.30 34.68
CA ALA A 147 21.89 11.42 34.91
C ALA A 147 21.60 12.14 36.24
N ASN A 148 20.33 12.46 36.51
CA ASN A 148 19.93 13.10 37.76
C ASN A 148 20.25 12.25 39.00
N ARG A 149 20.05 10.92 38.93
CA ARG A 149 20.42 10.02 40.04
C ARG A 149 21.93 9.99 40.27
N MET A 150 22.75 9.95 39.22
CA MET A 150 24.22 9.97 39.36
C MET A 150 24.73 11.28 39.98
N THR A 151 24.16 12.44 39.64
CA THR A 151 24.51 13.71 40.29
C THR A 151 24.15 13.77 41.78
N ILE A 152 23.04 13.14 42.19
CA ILE A 152 22.64 13.10 43.61
C ILE A 152 23.60 12.21 44.41
N PHE A 153 24.04 11.07 43.84
CA PHE A 153 25.05 10.21 44.46
C PHE A 153 26.46 10.83 44.48
N GLY A 154 26.80 11.64 43.48
CA GLY A 154 28.09 12.37 43.44
C GLY A 154 28.19 13.53 44.44
N ASN A 155 27.06 14.19 44.76
CA ASN A 155 27.06 15.29 45.75
C ASN A 155 26.92 14.79 47.20
N SER A 156 26.37 13.59 47.41
CA SER A 156 26.23 13.03 48.76
C SER A 156 27.53 12.43 49.32
N SER A 157 28.52 12.12 48.47
CA SER A 157 29.85 11.68 48.91
C SER A 157 30.79 12.81 49.32
N LEU A 158 30.45 14.07 49.02
CA LEU A 158 31.26 15.26 49.36
C LEU A 158 30.89 15.91 50.70
N CYS A 159 29.81 15.48 51.36
CA CYS A 159 29.34 16.06 52.63
C CYS A 159 29.74 15.25 53.89
N SER A 160 30.53 14.18 53.74
CA SER A 160 30.99 13.35 54.87
C SER A 160 32.51 13.45 55.04
N ALA A 161 33.01 14.64 55.36
CA ALA A 161 34.33 14.80 55.95
C ALA A 161 34.12 15.30 57.40
N PRO A 162 34.28 14.43 58.42
CA PRO A 162 34.20 14.87 59.80
C PRO A 162 35.47 15.66 60.14
N HIS A 163 35.27 16.84 60.76
CA HIS A 163 36.31 17.61 61.43
C HIS A 163 36.79 16.91 62.70
#